data_AF-A0A254RND7-F1
#
_entry.id   AF-A0A254RND7-F1
#
_cell.length_a   1.000
_cell.length_b   1.000
_cell.length_c   1.000
_cell.angle_alpha   90.00
_cell.angle_beta   90.00
_cell.angle_gamma   90.00
#
_symmetry.space_group_name_H-M   'P 1'
#
loop_
_entity.id
_entity.type
_entity.pdbx_description
1 polymer ?
#
loop_
_entity_poly.entity_id
_entity_poly.type
_entity_poly.pdbx_seq_one_letter_code
_entity_poly.pdbx_strand_id
1 'polypeptide(L)'
;MFKYLMLAGLALFLPGLYALGYSIFEGPSAWMVDSRTFWGTPICLFVFWIGLAHAGTLLSAIFLALDIKLDRRTALIAELSTLVSLVFAAIFPLMHLGVIDNFYMVAPFLDARGNFANVRSPLVWDFCCIAVYALLSLLFFGVHLKSRENPLLERYRKPMAWLLFPLVLWVHTVVSLDFATTFVPEWRGAFFPVYFIAGAILSGLALMNLLICAEGYRVRLLERLQLICTWILCAIWIWDLIIKGYFCTSAFIFAGVLPQLRMVSVIREHRVGRIFFSVSILVGLFLERYYLVSPSAGQAPATFGRIDLGLVAFSVGGFMLLFFGIRRYLNRNMEGAGSYFGEVDGSDLAEAEQEEFEKENFTGVRGIEKLKKGFYMQPWSSEEYHILRFPLLVGFAAAILFSVWVWGQSVFANVDLSIANVIPLLYPIIAVVTAVTLCVRAYLVEQTFVLTRREKTLCVILFVLAAACLGTFFAGGASQMSTNTLDSQPIGVDTPDSQNQARLLWNARCATCHGTDGRFNEKFVREFYPVPQKLDILRLDSLGADSLVKVILNGRGNMNPYVGRLTPSEALGLVNYMRTLAEKSAPESAKEAE
;
A
#
# COMPACT_ATOMS: atom_id res chain seq x y z
N MET A 1 3.64 -4.67 32.90
CA MET A 1 3.18 -5.17 31.58
C MET A 1 3.90 -4.51 30.41
N PHE A 2 3.80 -3.19 30.17
CA PHE A 2 4.49 -2.52 29.04
C PHE A 2 6.00 -2.80 28.98
N LYS A 3 6.70 -2.82 30.12
CA LYS A 3 8.12 -3.18 30.18
C LYS A 3 8.41 -4.57 29.59
N TYR A 4 7.59 -5.58 29.91
CA TYR A 4 7.77 -6.94 29.40
C TYR A 4 7.47 -7.05 27.90
N LEU A 5 6.43 -6.36 27.42
CA LEU A 5 6.12 -6.30 25.99
C LEU A 5 7.22 -5.56 25.21
N MET A 6 7.78 -4.48 25.76
CA MET A 6 8.94 -3.82 25.16
C MET A 6 10.20 -4.71 25.16
N LEU A 7 10.45 -5.48 26.21
CA LEU A 7 11.56 -6.43 26.25
C LEU A 7 11.40 -7.56 25.22
N ALA A 8 10.20 -8.11 25.08
CA ALA A 8 9.88 -9.07 24.03
C ALA A 8 10.03 -8.44 22.63
N GLY A 9 9.58 -7.20 22.46
CA GLY A 9 9.78 -6.42 21.24
C GLY A 9 11.26 -6.23 20.91
N LEU A 10 12.08 -5.89 21.90
CA LEU A 10 13.53 -5.74 21.74
C LEU A 10 14.20 -7.06 21.33
N ALA A 11 13.80 -8.17 21.94
CA ALA A 11 14.32 -9.50 21.63
C ALA A 11 14.03 -9.92 20.17
N LEU A 12 12.90 -9.48 19.60
CA LEU A 12 12.58 -9.69 18.18
C LEU A 12 13.25 -8.67 17.26
N PHE A 13 13.29 -7.41 17.67
CA PHE A 13 13.75 -6.29 16.85
C PHE A 13 15.25 -6.34 16.56
N LEU A 14 16.09 -6.68 17.55
CA LEU A 14 17.54 -6.73 17.37
C LEU A 14 18.01 -7.75 16.31
N PRO A 15 17.60 -9.03 16.34
CA PRO A 15 17.93 -9.96 15.26
C PRO A 15 17.23 -9.59 13.94
N GLY A 16 16.06 -8.95 14.01
CA GLY A 16 15.36 -8.46 12.82
C GLY A 16 16.09 -7.32 12.11
N LEU A 17 16.75 -6.42 12.84
CA LEU A 17 17.58 -5.35 12.26
C LEU A 17 18.74 -5.92 11.43
N TYR A 18 19.33 -7.04 11.87
CA TYR A 18 20.33 -7.75 11.07
C TYR A 18 19.73 -8.24 9.75
N ALA A 19 18.55 -8.87 9.78
CA ALA A 19 17.89 -9.35 8.57
C ALA A 19 17.49 -8.22 7.61
N LEU A 20 17.05 -7.07 8.14
CA LEU A 20 16.79 -5.87 7.35
C LEU A 20 18.08 -5.35 6.70
N GLY A 21 19.14 -5.19 7.48
CA GLY A 21 20.43 -4.72 6.98
C GLY A 21 21.01 -5.63 5.90
N TYR A 22 20.94 -6.95 6.12
CA TYR A 22 21.37 -7.94 5.13
C TYR A 22 20.51 -7.89 3.86
N SER A 23 19.19 -7.73 3.99
CA SER A 23 18.28 -7.59 2.84
C SER A 23 18.56 -6.33 2.02
N ILE A 24 18.92 -5.21 2.67
CA ILE A 24 19.30 -3.97 1.98
C ILE A 24 20.65 -4.12 1.27
N PHE A 25 21.58 -4.88 1.87
CA PHE A 25 22.92 -5.09 1.33
C PHE A 25 22.94 -6.07 0.13
N GLU A 26 22.34 -7.25 0.25
CA GLU A 26 22.30 -8.28 -0.81
C GLU A 26 21.15 -8.09 -1.81
N GLY A 27 20.14 -7.29 -1.45
CA GLY A 27 18.93 -7.09 -2.23
C GLY A 27 18.00 -8.32 -2.25
N PRO A 28 17.16 -8.46 -3.30
CA PRO A 28 16.15 -9.52 -3.39
C PRO A 28 16.68 -10.95 -3.33
N SER A 29 17.98 -11.15 -3.57
CA SER A 29 18.65 -12.45 -3.48
C SER A 29 18.70 -13.02 -2.06
N ALA A 30 18.54 -12.17 -1.03
CA ALA A 30 18.54 -12.57 0.37
C ALA A 30 17.25 -13.28 0.83
N TRP A 31 16.16 -13.13 0.07
CA TRP A 31 14.84 -13.66 0.44
C TRP A 31 14.66 -15.05 -0.13
N MET A 32 13.86 -15.88 0.53
CA MET A 32 13.54 -17.22 0.03
C MET A 32 12.47 -17.14 -1.06
N VAL A 33 12.87 -16.68 -2.24
CA VAL A 33 12.02 -16.55 -3.43
C VAL A 33 12.47 -17.52 -4.52
N ASP A 34 11.53 -18.07 -5.27
CA ASP A 34 11.83 -18.91 -6.43
C ASP A 34 11.92 -18.10 -7.73
N SER A 35 12.28 -18.76 -8.83
CA SER A 35 12.39 -18.14 -10.16
C SER A 35 11.08 -17.53 -10.72
N ARG A 36 9.93 -17.85 -10.13
CA ARG A 36 8.61 -17.34 -10.54
C ARG A 36 8.07 -16.27 -9.59
N THR A 37 8.64 -16.15 -8.39
CA THR A 37 8.20 -15.24 -7.33
C THR A 37 9.17 -14.07 -7.22
N PHE A 38 8.68 -12.85 -7.45
CA PHE A 38 9.51 -11.64 -7.50
C PHE A 38 9.25 -10.67 -6.32
N TRP A 39 8.24 -10.94 -5.50
CA TRP A 39 7.81 -10.05 -4.41
C TRP A 39 8.16 -10.59 -3.02
N GLY A 40 7.93 -11.88 -2.79
CA GLY A 40 8.35 -12.58 -1.58
C GLY A 40 7.83 -11.98 -0.27
N THR A 41 8.58 -12.19 0.81
CA THR A 41 8.22 -11.77 2.16
C THR A 41 8.11 -10.25 2.36
N PRO A 42 8.94 -9.38 1.74
CA PRO A 42 8.80 -7.92 1.91
C PRO A 42 7.42 -7.41 1.49
N ILE A 43 6.94 -7.76 0.28
CA ILE A 43 5.64 -7.30 -0.19
C ILE A 43 4.49 -7.98 0.58
N CYS A 44 4.66 -9.23 1.01
CA CYS A 44 3.72 -9.86 1.95
C CYS A 44 3.59 -9.05 3.25
N LEU A 45 4.72 -8.63 3.84
CA LEU A 45 4.74 -7.82 5.05
C LEU A 45 4.16 -6.43 4.81
N PHE A 46 4.44 -5.82 3.66
CA PHE A 46 3.81 -4.58 3.24
C PHE A 46 2.28 -4.69 3.25
N VAL A 47 1.70 -5.65 2.51
CA VAL A 47 0.25 -5.86 2.41
C VAL A 47 -0.36 -6.21 3.76
N PHE A 48 0.37 -6.95 4.59
CA PHE A 48 -0.06 -7.27 5.95
C PHE A 48 -0.13 -6.01 6.82
N TRP A 49 0.95 -5.22 6.90
CA TRP A 49 1.01 -4.02 7.75
C TRP A 49 0.09 -2.90 7.29
N ILE A 50 -0.08 -2.69 5.98
CA ILE A 50 -1.06 -1.73 5.48
C ILE A 50 -2.49 -2.21 5.81
N GLY A 51 -2.73 -3.53 5.79
CA GLY A 51 -3.97 -4.16 6.27
C GLY A 51 -4.24 -3.91 7.75
N LEU A 52 -3.20 -4.04 8.59
CA LEU A 52 -3.28 -3.75 10.02
C LEU A 52 -3.52 -2.28 10.33
N ALA A 53 -2.92 -1.38 9.54
CA ALA A 53 -3.14 0.05 9.67
C ALA A 53 -4.62 0.40 9.51
N HIS A 54 -5.31 -0.31 8.62
CA HIS A 54 -6.69 -0.02 8.25
C HIS A 54 -7.63 0.05 9.43
N ALA A 55 -7.75 -1.01 10.23
CA ALA A 55 -8.85 -1.05 11.20
C ALA A 55 -8.69 -0.04 12.34
N GLY A 56 -7.49 0.46 12.62
CA GLY A 56 -7.34 1.46 13.67
C GLY A 56 -8.06 2.77 13.31
N THR A 57 -7.66 3.44 12.24
CA THR A 57 -8.31 4.67 11.79
C THR A 57 -9.63 4.41 11.10
N LEU A 58 -9.84 3.25 10.45
CA LEU A 58 -11.16 2.90 9.91
C LEU A 58 -12.17 2.80 11.05
N LEU A 59 -11.88 2.11 12.15
CA LEU A 59 -12.85 2.00 13.25
C LEU A 59 -13.04 3.33 13.95
N SER A 60 -11.96 4.08 14.23
CA SER A 60 -12.10 5.41 14.86
C SER A 60 -12.86 6.39 13.95
N ALA A 61 -12.54 6.44 12.65
CA ALA A 61 -13.19 7.35 11.71
C ALA A 61 -14.60 6.89 11.32
N ILE A 62 -14.84 5.62 11.00
CA ILE A 62 -16.18 5.13 10.66
C ILE A 62 -17.11 5.32 11.86
N PHE A 63 -16.69 4.91 13.06
CA PHE A 63 -17.62 4.98 14.19
C PHE A 63 -17.91 6.44 14.53
N LEU A 64 -16.91 7.32 14.45
CA LEU A 64 -17.14 8.75 14.60
C LEU A 64 -18.03 9.35 13.49
N ALA A 65 -17.87 8.90 12.25
CA ALA A 65 -18.69 9.36 11.12
C ALA A 65 -20.14 8.87 11.22
N LEU A 66 -20.36 7.66 11.76
CA LEU A 66 -21.67 7.04 11.98
C LEU A 66 -22.29 7.37 13.34
N ASP A 67 -21.73 8.32 14.09
CA ASP A 67 -22.15 8.68 15.45
C ASP A 67 -22.19 7.50 16.45
N ILE A 68 -21.40 6.45 16.20
CA ILE A 68 -21.17 5.35 17.13
C ILE A 68 -20.08 5.79 18.12
N LYS A 69 -20.46 5.93 19.39
CA LYS A 69 -19.56 6.38 20.45
C LYS A 69 -18.53 5.30 20.78
N LEU A 70 -17.26 5.55 20.44
CA LEU A 70 -16.11 4.84 21.02
C LEU A 70 -15.58 5.63 22.20
N ASP A 71 -15.16 4.93 23.24
CA ASP A 71 -14.41 5.55 24.31
C ASP A 71 -13.08 6.12 23.79
N ARG A 72 -12.66 7.25 24.37
CA ARG A 72 -11.48 8.00 23.94
C ARG A 72 -10.22 7.14 23.95
N ARG A 73 -10.13 6.20 24.90
CA ARG A 73 -8.97 5.31 25.03
C ARG A 73 -8.92 4.30 23.89
N THR A 74 -10.02 3.63 23.58
CA THR A 74 -10.09 2.72 22.44
C THR A 74 -9.78 3.46 21.14
N ALA A 75 -10.37 4.64 20.92
CA ALA A 75 -10.05 5.47 19.74
C ALA A 75 -8.54 5.80 19.66
N LEU A 76 -7.90 6.13 20.79
CA LEU A 76 -6.46 6.42 20.84
C LEU A 76 -5.61 5.19 20.50
N ILE A 77 -5.96 4.01 21.00
CA ILE A 77 -5.26 2.75 20.66
C ILE A 77 -5.40 2.46 19.16
N ALA A 78 -6.61 2.65 18.61
CA ALA A 78 -6.91 2.47 17.19
C ALA A 78 -6.04 3.39 16.31
N GLU A 79 -6.11 4.70 16.55
CA GLU A 79 -5.38 5.68 15.76
C GLU A 79 -3.86 5.53 15.92
N LEU A 80 -3.36 5.28 17.13
CA LEU A 80 -1.93 5.04 17.35
C LEU A 80 -1.42 3.78 16.65
N SER A 81 -2.17 2.67 16.73
CA SER A 81 -1.80 1.42 16.06
C SER A 81 -1.76 1.58 14.55
N THR A 82 -2.62 2.43 13.98
CA THR A 82 -2.58 2.79 12.56
C THR A 82 -1.25 3.45 12.20
N LEU A 83 -0.89 4.51 12.92
CA LEU A 83 0.32 5.28 12.63
C LEU A 83 1.58 4.41 12.73
N VAL A 84 1.66 3.57 13.76
CA VAL A 84 2.78 2.65 13.93
C VAL A 84 2.79 1.60 12.81
N SER A 85 1.64 1.05 12.44
CA SER A 85 1.56 0.07 11.34
C SER A 85 1.97 0.68 10.00
N LEU A 86 1.61 1.94 9.73
CA LEU A 86 2.00 2.65 8.51
C LEU A 86 3.51 2.86 8.41
N VAL A 87 4.20 3.10 9.52
CA VAL A 87 5.67 3.20 9.53
C VAL A 87 6.29 1.89 9.03
N PHE A 88 5.82 0.74 9.50
CA PHE A 88 6.35 -0.56 9.06
C PHE A 88 5.89 -0.92 7.65
N ALA A 89 4.66 -0.59 7.27
CA ALA A 89 4.19 -0.76 5.90
C ALA A 89 5.09 -0.02 4.90
N ALA A 90 5.47 1.24 5.19
CA ALA A 90 6.28 2.05 4.29
C ALA A 90 7.72 1.52 4.06
N ILE A 91 8.30 0.81 5.04
CA ILE A 91 9.68 0.30 4.94
C ILE A 91 9.81 -0.77 3.85
N PHE A 92 8.79 -1.61 3.67
CA PHE A 92 8.89 -2.79 2.83
C PHE A 92 8.90 -2.52 1.32
N PRO A 93 8.06 -1.63 0.76
CA PRO A 93 8.20 -1.20 -0.63
C PRO A 93 9.55 -0.53 -0.90
N LEU A 94 10.04 0.29 0.04
CA LEU A 94 11.34 0.96 -0.09
C LEU A 94 12.49 -0.05 -0.25
N MET A 95 12.59 -1.04 0.63
CA MET A 95 13.64 -2.06 0.53
C MET A 95 13.47 -3.01 -0.66
N HIS A 96 12.24 -3.13 -1.20
CA HIS A 96 11.95 -4.04 -2.31
C HIS A 96 12.49 -3.53 -3.66
N LEU A 97 12.65 -2.21 -3.84
CA LEU A 97 13.03 -1.57 -5.11
C LEU A 97 14.39 -2.02 -5.67
N GLY A 98 15.26 -2.61 -4.85
CA GLY A 98 16.63 -3.00 -5.21
C GLY A 98 17.58 -1.80 -5.36
N VAL A 99 17.10 -0.68 -5.91
CA VAL A 99 17.81 0.61 -5.97
C VAL A 99 16.97 1.65 -5.23
N ILE A 100 17.19 1.75 -3.93
CA ILE A 100 16.44 2.64 -3.02
C ILE A 100 16.58 4.11 -3.45
N ASP A 101 17.73 4.49 -4.01
CA ASP A 101 18.04 5.86 -4.44
C ASP A 101 17.08 6.41 -5.49
N ASN A 102 16.42 5.54 -6.27
CA ASN A 102 15.48 5.93 -7.32
C ASN A 102 14.02 6.02 -6.83
N PHE A 103 13.75 5.82 -5.54
CA PHE A 103 12.38 5.83 -5.00
C PHE A 103 11.62 7.12 -5.33
N TYR A 104 12.31 8.26 -5.38
CA TYR A 104 11.70 9.55 -5.72
C TYR A 104 11.00 9.57 -7.09
N MET A 105 11.40 8.70 -8.03
CA MET A 105 10.82 8.62 -9.37
C MET A 105 9.38 8.10 -9.38
N VAL A 106 8.93 7.47 -8.29
CA VAL A 106 7.54 6.99 -8.14
C VAL A 106 6.60 8.16 -7.82
N ALA A 107 7.12 9.24 -7.22
CA ALA A 107 6.31 10.37 -6.84
C ALA A 107 5.84 11.17 -8.08
N PRO A 108 4.58 11.64 -8.12
CA PRO A 108 3.99 12.28 -9.29
C PRO A 108 4.43 13.76 -9.43
N PHE A 109 5.72 14.00 -9.63
CA PHE A 109 6.27 15.32 -9.96
C PHE A 109 7.17 15.23 -11.21
N LEU A 110 7.37 16.38 -11.86
CA LEU A 110 8.32 16.49 -12.97
C LEU A 110 9.74 16.60 -12.41
N ASP A 111 10.58 15.62 -12.70
CA ASP A 111 11.99 15.70 -12.32
C ASP A 111 12.74 16.74 -13.19
N ALA A 112 13.99 17.03 -12.83
CA ALA A 112 14.82 17.99 -13.57
C ALA A 112 15.08 17.59 -15.04
N ARG A 113 14.81 16.32 -15.41
CA ARG A 113 14.95 15.77 -16.76
C ARG A 113 13.62 15.79 -17.53
N GLY A 114 12.55 16.30 -16.91
CA GLY A 114 11.21 16.30 -17.49
C GLY A 114 10.57 14.91 -17.55
N ASN A 115 11.01 13.97 -16.72
CA ASN A 115 10.36 12.68 -16.54
C ASN A 115 9.24 12.81 -15.51
N PHE A 116 8.19 12.03 -15.69
CA PHE A 116 7.05 11.95 -14.79
C PHE A 116 6.71 10.49 -14.54
N ALA A 117 6.22 10.18 -13.33
CA ALA A 117 5.83 8.84 -12.94
C ALA A 117 4.73 8.28 -13.86
N ASN A 118 4.79 6.99 -14.21
CA ASN A 118 3.77 6.40 -15.07
C ASN A 118 2.42 6.30 -14.34
N VAL A 119 1.51 7.24 -14.61
CA VAL A 119 0.17 7.32 -14.00
C VAL A 119 -0.71 6.11 -14.31
N ARG A 120 -0.35 5.23 -15.25
CA ARG A 120 -1.07 3.97 -15.46
C ARG A 120 -0.69 2.88 -14.47
N SER A 121 0.42 3.05 -13.76
CA SER A 121 0.94 2.06 -12.83
C SER A 121 0.20 2.15 -11.49
N PRO A 122 -0.45 1.06 -11.05
CA PRO A 122 -1.07 1.00 -9.72
C PRO A 122 -0.10 1.31 -8.58
N LEU A 123 1.20 1.04 -8.76
CA LEU A 123 2.24 1.34 -7.77
C LEU A 123 2.40 2.86 -7.51
N VAL A 124 2.17 3.70 -8.53
CA VAL A 124 2.14 5.16 -8.36
C VAL A 124 0.89 5.59 -7.59
N TRP A 125 -0.24 4.94 -7.85
CA TRP A 125 -1.47 5.17 -7.11
C TRP A 125 -1.30 4.78 -5.65
N ASP A 126 -0.66 3.64 -5.38
CA ASP A 126 -0.41 3.11 -4.05
C ASP A 126 0.46 4.06 -3.23
N PHE A 127 1.58 4.51 -3.80
CA PHE A 127 2.43 5.56 -3.21
C PHE A 127 1.62 6.79 -2.81
N CYS A 128 0.78 7.31 -3.71
CA CYS A 128 -0.03 8.49 -3.44
C CYS A 128 -1.08 8.24 -2.35
N CYS A 129 -1.80 7.12 -2.42
CA CYS A 129 -2.86 6.78 -1.49
C CYS A 129 -2.31 6.59 -0.08
N ILE A 130 -1.19 5.85 0.06
CA ILE A 130 -0.54 5.62 1.35
C ILE A 130 0.03 6.91 1.92
N ALA A 131 0.69 7.74 1.11
CA ALA A 131 1.22 9.02 1.57
C ALA A 131 0.11 9.93 2.11
N VAL A 132 -1.01 10.06 1.38
CA VAL A 132 -2.16 10.86 1.81
C VAL A 132 -2.83 10.22 3.04
N TYR A 133 -2.95 8.90 3.07
CA TYR A 133 -3.50 8.18 4.23
C TYR A 133 -2.65 8.36 5.50
N ALA A 134 -1.34 8.30 5.39
CA ALA A 134 -0.42 8.55 6.51
C ALA A 134 -0.53 10.00 7.00
N LEU A 135 -0.59 10.96 6.08
CA LEU A 135 -0.78 12.37 6.43
C LEU A 135 -2.10 12.62 7.15
N LEU A 136 -3.23 12.15 6.59
CA LEU A 136 -4.54 12.36 7.21
C LEU A 136 -4.68 11.62 8.54
N SER A 137 -4.14 10.40 8.65
CA SER A 137 -4.08 9.66 9.92
C SER A 137 -3.29 10.42 10.98
N LEU A 138 -2.16 11.03 10.60
CA LEU A 138 -1.34 11.83 11.51
C LEU A 138 -2.07 13.10 11.96
N LEU A 139 -2.73 13.79 11.04
CA LEU A 139 -3.54 14.96 11.36
C LEU A 139 -4.72 14.58 12.26
N PHE A 140 -5.43 13.49 11.96
CA PHE A 140 -6.59 13.03 12.73
C PHE A 140 -6.21 12.67 14.17
N PHE A 141 -5.11 11.92 14.34
CA PHE A 141 -4.55 11.63 15.66
C PHE A 141 -4.06 12.89 16.39
N GLY A 142 -3.43 13.82 15.68
CA GLY A 142 -2.96 15.09 16.23
C GLY A 142 -4.12 15.97 16.74
N VAL A 143 -5.20 16.07 15.96
CA VAL A 143 -6.44 16.76 16.35
C VAL A 143 -7.07 16.08 17.56
N HIS A 144 -7.13 14.74 17.59
CA HIS A 144 -7.64 13.99 18.73
C HIS A 144 -6.84 14.28 20.01
N LEU A 145 -5.50 14.28 19.95
CA LEU A 145 -4.67 14.61 21.12
C LEU A 145 -4.92 16.06 21.59
N LYS A 146 -4.95 17.02 20.66
CA LYS A 146 -5.13 18.45 20.99
C LYS A 146 -6.56 18.84 21.34
N SER A 147 -7.58 18.06 20.97
CA SER A 147 -8.97 18.35 21.33
C SER A 147 -9.22 18.30 22.84
N ARG A 148 -8.30 17.70 23.60
CA ARG A 148 -8.30 17.75 25.07
C ARG A 148 -7.99 19.15 25.60
N GLU A 149 -7.03 19.83 25.00
CA GLU A 149 -6.61 21.17 25.41
C GLU A 149 -7.55 22.24 24.87
N ASN A 150 -8.01 22.05 23.63
CA ASN A 150 -8.97 22.94 22.98
C ASN A 150 -10.18 22.14 22.46
N PRO A 151 -11.30 22.11 23.21
CA PRO A 151 -12.52 21.43 22.82
C PRO A 151 -13.08 21.86 21.45
N LEU A 152 -12.75 23.08 20.98
CA LEU A 152 -13.16 23.56 19.66
C LEU A 152 -12.60 22.71 18.53
N LEU A 153 -11.52 21.96 18.74
CA LEU A 153 -10.95 21.06 17.74
C LEU A 153 -11.81 19.80 17.52
N GLU A 154 -12.68 19.44 18.46
CA GLU A 154 -13.55 18.26 18.34
C GLU A 154 -14.49 18.39 17.13
N ARG A 155 -14.94 19.62 16.81
CA ARG A 155 -15.80 19.91 15.65
C ARG A 155 -15.16 19.57 14.30
N TYR A 156 -13.83 19.46 14.25
CA TYR A 156 -13.08 19.10 13.04
C TYR A 156 -12.88 17.60 12.87
N ARG A 157 -13.01 16.81 13.94
CA ARG A 157 -12.75 15.36 13.87
C ARG A 157 -13.75 14.64 12.98
N LYS A 158 -15.05 14.92 13.12
CA LYS A 158 -16.09 14.27 12.31
C LYS A 158 -16.00 14.61 10.81
N PRO A 159 -15.77 15.87 10.39
CA PRO A 159 -15.43 16.19 9.00
C PRO A 159 -14.20 15.44 8.48
N MET A 160 -13.13 15.35 9.27
CA MET A 160 -11.93 14.59 8.88
C MET A 160 -12.19 13.08 8.80
N ALA A 161 -13.06 12.55 9.67
CA ALA A 161 -13.47 11.15 9.64
C ALA A 161 -14.22 10.81 8.35
N TRP A 162 -15.09 11.70 7.88
CA TRP A 162 -15.76 11.57 6.56
C TRP A 162 -14.80 11.65 5.38
N LEU A 163 -13.66 12.33 5.53
CA LEU A 163 -12.61 12.36 4.52
C LEU A 163 -11.73 11.09 4.56
N LEU A 164 -11.47 10.56 5.75
CA LEU A 164 -10.73 9.32 5.95
C LEU A 164 -11.53 8.09 5.51
N PHE A 165 -12.83 8.04 5.77
CA PHE A 165 -13.62 6.83 5.52
C PHE A 165 -13.51 6.32 4.06
N PRO A 166 -13.73 7.13 3.01
CA PRO A 166 -13.55 6.67 1.64
C PRO A 166 -12.06 6.46 1.30
N LEU A 167 -11.15 7.28 1.87
CA LEU A 167 -9.71 7.15 1.61
C LEU A 167 -9.19 5.79 2.00
N VAL A 168 -9.63 5.32 3.16
CA VAL A 168 -9.18 4.07 3.74
C VAL A 168 -9.62 2.95 2.81
N LEU A 169 -10.92 2.84 2.45
CA LEU A 169 -11.38 1.87 1.44
C LEU A 169 -10.65 1.97 0.09
N TRP A 170 -10.27 3.19 -0.32
CA TRP A 170 -9.50 3.45 -1.53
C TRP A 170 -8.09 2.85 -1.48
N VAL A 171 -7.36 2.99 -0.37
CA VAL A 171 -6.00 2.45 -0.20
C VAL A 171 -5.97 0.95 -0.46
N HIS A 172 -6.87 0.15 0.13
CA HIS A 172 -6.85 -1.29 -0.14
C HIS A 172 -7.41 -1.71 -1.48
N THR A 173 -8.28 -0.88 -2.07
CA THR A 173 -8.65 -1.07 -3.46
C THR A 173 -7.40 -0.94 -4.34
N VAL A 174 -6.59 0.10 -4.13
CA VAL A 174 -5.37 0.35 -4.90
C VAL A 174 -4.30 -0.71 -4.66
N VAL A 175 -4.00 -1.05 -3.40
CA VAL A 175 -3.08 -2.16 -3.06
C VAL A 175 -3.53 -3.46 -3.73
N SER A 176 -4.84 -3.71 -3.84
CA SER A 176 -5.36 -4.89 -4.53
C SER A 176 -5.19 -4.82 -6.05
N LEU A 177 -5.30 -3.63 -6.63
CA LEU A 177 -5.09 -3.40 -8.06
C LEU A 177 -3.63 -3.63 -8.48
N ASP A 178 -2.66 -3.48 -7.59
CA ASP A 178 -1.26 -3.88 -7.84
C ASP A 178 -1.14 -5.34 -8.25
N PHE A 179 -2.04 -6.20 -7.76
CA PHE A 179 -2.11 -7.62 -8.10
C PHE A 179 -3.07 -7.86 -9.27
N ALA A 180 -4.29 -7.32 -9.18
CA ALA A 180 -5.39 -7.66 -10.09
C ALA A 180 -5.19 -7.19 -11.53
N THR A 181 -4.33 -6.20 -11.74
CA THR A 181 -3.98 -5.68 -13.07
C THR A 181 -2.82 -6.44 -13.74
N THR A 182 -2.22 -7.40 -13.04
CA THR A 182 -1.10 -8.20 -13.57
C THR A 182 -1.59 -9.40 -14.38
N PHE A 183 -0.64 -10.09 -15.01
CA PHE A 183 -0.92 -11.29 -15.79
C PHE A 183 -0.98 -12.59 -14.95
N VAL A 184 -0.83 -12.53 -13.63
CA VAL A 184 -0.86 -13.73 -12.77
C VAL A 184 -2.30 -14.27 -12.67
N PRO A 185 -2.60 -15.48 -13.19
CA PRO A 185 -3.97 -16.02 -13.26
C PRO A 185 -4.71 -16.01 -11.92
N GLU A 186 -4.01 -16.26 -10.82
CA GLU A 186 -4.54 -16.33 -9.46
C GLU A 186 -5.13 -15.00 -8.95
N TRP A 187 -4.61 -13.89 -9.48
CA TRP A 187 -4.98 -12.52 -9.07
C TRP A 187 -6.03 -11.89 -9.99
N ARG A 188 -6.38 -12.55 -11.10
CA ARG A 188 -7.35 -12.03 -12.07
C ARG A 188 -8.78 -12.15 -11.51
N GLY A 189 -9.37 -11.02 -11.14
CA GLY A 189 -10.78 -10.97 -10.77
C GLY A 189 -11.22 -9.59 -10.31
N ALA A 190 -12.39 -9.14 -10.78
CA ALA A 190 -12.97 -7.85 -10.36
C ALA A 190 -13.36 -7.80 -8.87
N PHE A 191 -13.46 -8.95 -8.21
CA PHE A 191 -13.78 -9.05 -6.78
C PHE A 191 -12.57 -8.84 -5.86
N PHE A 192 -11.34 -8.85 -6.40
CA PHE A 192 -10.10 -8.81 -5.62
C PHE A 192 -10.01 -7.61 -4.67
N PRO A 193 -10.42 -6.38 -5.07
CA PRO A 193 -10.46 -5.24 -4.15
C PRO A 193 -11.36 -5.45 -2.93
N VAL A 194 -12.56 -6.00 -3.13
CA VAL A 194 -13.52 -6.27 -2.04
C VAL A 194 -12.95 -7.29 -1.06
N TYR A 195 -12.28 -8.32 -1.60
CA TYR A 195 -11.60 -9.32 -0.80
C TYR A 195 -10.45 -8.73 0.04
N PHE A 196 -9.63 -7.85 -0.53
CA PHE A 196 -8.55 -7.16 0.18
C PHE A 196 -9.08 -6.30 1.33
N ILE A 197 -10.14 -5.52 1.07
CA ILE A 197 -10.82 -4.70 2.08
C ILE A 197 -11.34 -5.58 3.23
N ALA A 198 -12.03 -6.69 2.93
CA ALA A 198 -12.57 -7.58 3.95
C ALA A 198 -11.46 -8.18 4.84
N GLY A 199 -10.36 -8.63 4.23
CA GLY A 199 -9.19 -9.14 4.95
C GLY A 199 -8.52 -8.09 5.82
N ALA A 200 -8.40 -6.86 5.33
CA ALA A 200 -7.84 -5.75 6.08
C ALA A 200 -8.67 -5.40 7.33
N ILE A 201 -10.00 -5.28 7.18
CA ILE A 201 -10.91 -5.03 8.30
C ILE A 201 -10.75 -6.11 9.38
N LEU A 202 -10.72 -7.39 8.99
CA LEU A 202 -10.55 -8.49 9.94
C LEU A 202 -9.17 -8.42 10.63
N SER A 203 -8.10 -8.22 9.87
CA SER A 203 -6.73 -8.18 10.40
C SER A 203 -6.54 -7.07 11.43
N GLY A 204 -7.02 -5.86 11.13
CA GLY A 204 -6.90 -4.77 12.06
C GLY A 204 -7.87 -4.89 13.26
N LEU A 205 -9.08 -5.46 13.10
CA LEU A 205 -9.94 -5.79 14.25
C LEU A 205 -9.25 -6.78 15.20
N ALA A 206 -8.55 -7.77 14.64
CA ALA A 206 -7.77 -8.72 15.42
C ALA A 206 -6.61 -8.04 16.17
N LEU A 207 -5.87 -7.14 15.51
CA LEU A 207 -4.83 -6.32 16.15
C LEU A 207 -5.42 -5.43 17.25
N MET A 208 -6.54 -4.77 16.99
CA MET A 208 -7.19 -3.88 17.94
C MET A 208 -7.62 -4.64 19.20
N ASN A 209 -8.33 -5.77 19.03
CA ASN A 209 -8.70 -6.63 20.15
C ASN A 209 -7.46 -7.17 20.88
N LEU A 210 -6.37 -7.49 20.17
CA LEU A 210 -5.12 -7.92 20.78
C LEU A 210 -4.51 -6.82 21.66
N LEU A 211 -4.45 -5.58 21.19
CA LEU A 211 -3.88 -4.44 21.92
C LEU A 211 -4.72 -4.05 23.13
N ILE A 212 -6.05 -4.00 22.98
CA ILE A 212 -6.98 -3.73 24.08
C ILE A 212 -6.87 -4.83 25.15
N CYS A 213 -6.86 -6.11 24.75
CA CYS A 213 -6.66 -7.23 25.66
C CYS A 213 -5.27 -7.20 26.30
N ALA A 214 -4.24 -6.79 25.56
CA ALA A 214 -2.89 -6.60 26.09
C ALA A 214 -2.88 -5.48 27.13
N GLU A 215 -3.67 -4.42 27.01
CA GLU A 215 -3.83 -3.39 28.05
C GLU A 215 -4.69 -3.80 29.24
N GLY A 216 -5.41 -4.93 29.15
CA GLY A 216 -6.26 -5.46 30.22
C GLY A 216 -7.74 -5.13 30.08
N TYR A 217 -8.15 -4.56 28.95
CA TYR A 217 -9.52 -4.11 28.70
C TYR A 217 -10.25 -5.08 27.78
N ARG A 218 -11.56 -4.89 27.64
CA ARG A 218 -12.42 -5.70 26.77
C ARG A 218 -13.51 -4.85 26.15
N VAL A 219 -13.63 -4.91 24.82
CA VAL A 219 -14.70 -4.22 24.08
C VAL A 219 -15.51 -5.27 23.30
N ARG A 220 -16.69 -5.63 23.82
CA ARG A 220 -17.53 -6.70 23.25
C ARG A 220 -17.99 -6.41 21.82
N LEU A 221 -18.23 -5.13 21.49
CA LEU A 221 -18.60 -4.71 20.13
C LEU A 221 -17.54 -5.14 19.10
N LEU A 222 -16.27 -4.88 19.39
CA LEU A 222 -15.16 -5.24 18.52
C LEU A 222 -14.96 -6.75 18.42
N GLU A 223 -15.21 -7.51 19.50
CA GLU A 223 -15.20 -8.99 19.45
C GLU A 223 -16.29 -9.52 18.51
N ARG A 224 -17.51 -8.96 18.58
CA ARG A 224 -18.65 -9.36 17.73
C ARG A 224 -18.39 -9.03 16.26
N LEU A 225 -17.92 -7.81 15.98
CA LEU A 225 -17.57 -7.40 14.61
C LEU A 225 -16.48 -8.27 14.02
N GLN A 226 -15.44 -8.60 14.81
CA GLN A 226 -14.40 -9.51 14.37
C GLN A 226 -14.97 -10.87 13.96
N LEU A 227 -15.91 -11.44 14.74
CA LEU A 227 -16.57 -12.70 14.39
C LEU A 227 -17.40 -12.58 13.11
N ILE A 228 -18.17 -11.50 12.93
CA ILE A 228 -18.93 -11.27 11.68
C ILE A 228 -17.98 -11.22 10.48
N CYS A 229 -16.86 -10.50 10.58
CA CYS A 229 -15.86 -10.42 9.54
C CYS A 229 -15.22 -11.79 9.22
N THR A 230 -15.01 -12.66 10.22
CA THR A 230 -14.53 -14.03 9.96
C THR A 230 -15.51 -14.84 9.10
N TRP A 231 -16.82 -14.70 9.35
CA TRP A 231 -17.83 -15.38 8.53
C TRP A 231 -17.86 -14.88 7.09
N ILE A 232 -17.73 -13.56 6.89
CA ILE A 232 -17.64 -12.96 5.55
C ILE A 232 -16.44 -13.52 4.78
N LEU A 233 -15.25 -13.59 5.41
CA LEU A 233 -14.07 -14.17 4.74
C LEU A 233 -14.20 -15.68 4.51
N CYS A 234 -14.76 -16.44 5.45
CA CYS A 234 -15.05 -17.85 5.24
C CYS A 234 -15.93 -18.07 4.01
N ALA A 235 -16.98 -17.25 3.83
CA ALA A 235 -17.82 -17.31 2.65
C ALA A 235 -17.04 -17.01 1.36
N ILE A 236 -16.16 -16.01 1.36
CA ILE A 236 -15.32 -15.68 0.21
C ILE A 236 -14.31 -16.82 -0.08
N TRP A 237 -13.69 -17.42 0.93
CA TRP A 237 -12.76 -18.54 0.73
C TRP A 237 -13.44 -19.81 0.23
N ILE A 238 -14.65 -20.10 0.72
CA ILE A 238 -15.47 -21.21 0.19
C ILE A 238 -15.85 -20.94 -1.26
N TRP A 239 -16.22 -19.70 -1.59
CA TRP A 239 -16.48 -19.29 -2.96
C TRP A 239 -15.24 -19.44 -3.87
N ASP A 240 -14.06 -19.02 -3.39
CA ASP A 240 -12.79 -19.17 -4.11
C ASP A 240 -12.44 -20.65 -4.35
N LEU A 241 -12.65 -21.51 -3.33
CA LEU A 241 -12.53 -22.96 -3.45
C LEU A 241 -13.47 -23.52 -4.53
N ILE A 242 -14.73 -23.07 -4.60
CA ILE A 242 -15.70 -23.55 -5.59
C ILE A 242 -15.29 -23.14 -7.01
N ILE A 243 -14.80 -21.91 -7.21
CA ILE A 243 -14.43 -21.41 -8.54
C ILE A 243 -13.09 -21.95 -9.00
N LYS A 244 -12.07 -21.93 -8.14
CA LYS A 244 -10.68 -22.23 -8.51
C LYS A 244 -10.28 -23.67 -8.19
N GLY A 245 -11.02 -24.37 -7.34
CA GLY A 245 -10.69 -25.71 -6.85
C GLY A 245 -9.61 -25.75 -5.76
N TYR A 246 -9.07 -24.60 -5.36
CA TYR A 246 -8.05 -24.48 -4.32
C TYR A 246 -8.18 -23.13 -3.58
N PHE A 247 -7.64 -23.06 -2.36
CA PHE A 247 -7.62 -21.88 -1.51
C PHE A 247 -6.58 -22.06 -0.38
N CYS A 248 -6.27 -20.98 0.34
CA CYS A 248 -5.32 -21.04 1.46
C CYS A 248 -5.94 -21.74 2.70
N THR A 249 -5.70 -23.05 2.86
CA THR A 249 -6.26 -23.84 3.96
C THR A 249 -5.79 -23.36 5.34
N SER A 250 -4.53 -22.94 5.47
CA SER A 250 -4.00 -22.43 6.75
C SER A 250 -4.73 -21.15 7.17
N ALA A 251 -4.97 -20.22 6.25
CA ALA A 251 -5.75 -19.02 6.52
C ALA A 251 -7.17 -19.36 6.99
N PHE A 252 -7.83 -20.29 6.31
CA PHE A 252 -9.18 -20.72 6.69
C PHE A 252 -9.23 -21.34 8.09
N ILE A 253 -8.24 -22.16 8.47
CA ILE A 253 -8.17 -22.74 9.81
C ILE A 253 -7.89 -21.65 10.86
N PHE A 254 -6.81 -20.89 10.68
CA PHE A 254 -6.31 -19.95 11.70
C PHE A 254 -7.17 -18.68 11.83
N ALA A 255 -7.69 -18.15 10.72
CA ALA A 255 -8.48 -16.92 10.70
C ALA A 255 -9.99 -17.15 10.51
N GLY A 256 -10.40 -18.34 10.04
CA GLY A 256 -11.81 -18.70 9.88
C GLY A 256 -12.34 -19.58 11.02
N VAL A 257 -11.81 -20.80 11.15
CA VAL A 257 -12.34 -21.86 12.04
C VAL A 257 -11.99 -21.63 13.50
N LEU A 258 -10.71 -21.46 13.85
CA LEU A 258 -10.28 -21.30 15.24
C LEU A 258 -10.98 -20.14 15.96
N PRO A 259 -11.21 -18.96 15.35
CA PRO A 259 -11.95 -17.88 15.98
C PRO A 259 -13.38 -18.23 16.38
N GLN A 260 -14.03 -19.20 15.73
CA GLN A 260 -15.39 -19.62 16.08
C GLN A 260 -15.46 -20.27 17.47
N LEU A 261 -14.34 -20.79 17.98
CA LEU A 261 -14.25 -21.29 19.35
C LEU A 261 -14.47 -20.19 20.40
N ARG A 262 -14.43 -18.90 20.03
CA ARG A 262 -14.89 -17.80 20.90
C ARG A 262 -16.39 -17.86 21.21
N MET A 263 -17.18 -18.67 20.52
CA MET A 263 -18.59 -18.91 20.89
C MET A 263 -18.69 -19.71 22.20
N VAL A 264 -17.65 -20.46 22.57
CA VAL A 264 -17.57 -21.18 23.84
C VAL A 264 -17.26 -20.21 24.98
N SER A 265 -18.17 -20.10 25.95
CA SER A 265 -18.08 -19.14 27.07
C SER A 265 -16.76 -19.26 27.84
N VAL A 266 -16.32 -20.48 28.17
CA VAL A 266 -15.08 -20.74 28.91
C VAL A 266 -13.86 -20.08 28.24
N ILE A 267 -13.78 -20.15 26.91
CA ILE A 267 -12.64 -19.62 26.16
C ILE A 267 -12.79 -18.11 25.93
N ARG A 268 -14.02 -17.64 25.70
CA ARG A 268 -14.35 -16.22 25.50
C ARG A 268 -14.04 -15.37 26.74
N GLU A 269 -14.38 -15.86 27.92
CA GLU A 269 -14.19 -15.12 29.17
C GLU A 269 -12.72 -15.11 29.62
N HIS A 270 -11.91 -16.09 29.19
CA HIS A 270 -10.50 -16.16 29.56
C HIS A 270 -9.61 -15.23 28.72
N ARG A 271 -8.81 -14.37 29.39
CA ARG A 271 -7.94 -13.38 28.72
C ARG A 271 -6.94 -14.00 27.75
N VAL A 272 -6.32 -15.12 28.13
CA VAL A 272 -5.34 -15.83 27.27
C VAL A 272 -6.04 -16.39 26.03
N GLY A 273 -7.27 -16.90 26.16
CA GLY A 273 -8.04 -17.40 25.03
C GLY A 273 -8.35 -16.30 24.01
N ARG A 274 -8.73 -15.11 24.49
CA ARG A 274 -8.94 -13.95 23.61
C ARG A 274 -7.67 -13.56 22.84
N ILE A 275 -6.54 -13.44 23.54
CA ILE A 275 -5.24 -13.13 22.93
C ILE A 275 -4.86 -14.19 21.88
N PHE A 276 -4.97 -15.47 22.24
CA PHE A 276 -4.65 -16.59 21.36
C PHE A 276 -5.42 -16.51 20.03
N PHE A 277 -6.73 -16.27 20.06
CA PHE A 277 -7.52 -16.20 18.83
C PHE A 277 -7.26 -14.94 17.99
N SER A 278 -6.97 -13.80 18.63
CA SER A 278 -6.55 -12.61 17.89
C SER A 278 -5.20 -12.86 17.19
N VAL A 279 -4.25 -13.49 17.86
CA VAL A 279 -2.96 -13.90 17.26
C VAL A 279 -3.18 -14.92 16.14
N SER A 280 -4.06 -15.91 16.35
CA SER A 280 -4.43 -16.90 15.34
C SER A 280 -4.92 -16.25 14.04
N ILE A 281 -5.80 -15.25 14.14
CA ILE A 281 -6.28 -14.51 12.95
C ILE A 281 -5.14 -13.77 12.26
N LEU A 282 -4.29 -13.07 13.03
CA LEU A 282 -3.16 -12.32 12.48
C LEU A 282 -2.19 -13.26 11.74
N VAL A 283 -1.90 -14.43 12.32
CA VAL A 283 -1.06 -15.46 11.67
C VAL A 283 -1.75 -16.01 10.42
N GLY A 284 -3.04 -16.35 10.50
CA GLY A 284 -3.80 -16.87 9.37
C GLY A 284 -3.84 -15.90 8.19
N LEU A 285 -4.08 -14.61 8.45
CA LEU A 285 -4.11 -13.57 7.42
C LEU A 285 -2.71 -13.23 6.90
N PHE A 286 -1.67 -13.30 7.73
CA PHE A 286 -0.29 -13.19 7.23
C PHE A 286 0.04 -14.32 6.25
N LEU A 287 -0.29 -15.57 6.60
CA LEU A 287 -0.09 -16.73 5.72
C LEU A 287 -0.92 -16.63 4.45
N GLU A 288 -2.13 -16.09 4.54
CA GLU A 288 -2.97 -15.78 3.38
C GLU A 288 -2.28 -14.77 2.44
N ARG A 289 -1.75 -13.66 2.96
CA ARG A 289 -1.03 -12.67 2.15
C ARG A 289 0.24 -13.26 1.55
N TYR A 290 0.94 -14.13 2.28
CA TYR A 290 2.11 -14.82 1.75
C TYR A 290 1.73 -15.74 0.58
N TYR A 291 0.67 -16.51 0.75
CA TYR A 291 0.12 -17.38 -0.30
C TYR A 291 -0.30 -16.58 -1.54
N LEU A 292 -0.93 -15.41 -1.36
CA LEU A 292 -1.28 -14.54 -2.46
C LEU A 292 -0.04 -13.99 -3.18
N VAL A 293 0.94 -13.48 -2.46
CA VAL A 293 2.15 -12.84 -3.03
C VAL A 293 3.10 -13.87 -3.66
N SER A 294 3.08 -15.11 -3.19
CA SER A 294 3.89 -16.23 -3.70
C SER A 294 2.97 -17.38 -4.16
N PRO A 295 2.34 -17.29 -5.35
CA PRO A 295 1.42 -18.32 -5.84
C PRO A 295 2.06 -19.71 -5.95
N SER A 296 3.37 -19.77 -6.18
CA SER A 296 4.16 -21.02 -6.17
C SER A 296 4.16 -21.75 -4.81
N ALA A 297 3.93 -21.03 -3.71
CA ALA A 297 3.80 -21.61 -2.36
C ALA A 297 2.51 -22.44 -2.20
N GLY A 298 1.62 -22.46 -3.19
CA GLY A 298 0.51 -23.41 -3.25
C GLY A 298 0.90 -24.82 -3.68
N GLN A 299 2.06 -24.99 -4.33
CA GLN A 299 2.53 -26.28 -4.88
C GLN A 299 3.65 -26.93 -4.04
N ALA A 300 4.30 -26.17 -3.16
CA ALA A 300 5.31 -26.62 -2.21
C ALA A 300 5.07 -25.95 -0.84
N PRO A 301 5.40 -26.59 0.31
CA PRO A 301 5.23 -25.95 1.62
C PRO A 301 5.95 -24.60 1.65
N ALA A 302 5.28 -23.57 2.15
CA ALA A 302 5.87 -22.24 2.33
C ALA A 302 7.15 -22.36 3.17
N THR A 303 8.30 -22.23 2.51
CA THR A 303 9.61 -22.28 3.19
C THR A 303 10.04 -20.86 3.48
N PHE A 304 9.90 -20.44 4.74
CA PHE A 304 10.47 -19.17 5.18
C PHE A 304 11.98 -19.35 5.41
N GLY A 305 12.78 -18.50 4.77
CA GLY A 305 14.20 -18.40 5.07
C GLY A 305 14.45 -17.74 6.43
N ARG A 306 15.71 -17.83 6.89
CA ARG A 306 16.13 -17.15 8.14
C ARG A 306 15.97 -15.63 8.03
N ILE A 307 16.24 -15.07 6.85
CA ILE A 307 16.08 -13.64 6.58
C ILE A 307 14.59 -13.26 6.59
N ASP A 308 13.72 -14.06 5.97
CA ASP A 308 12.28 -13.80 5.93
C ASP A 308 11.67 -13.77 7.33
N LEU A 309 11.99 -14.76 8.17
CA LEU A 309 11.59 -14.77 9.58
C LEU A 309 12.19 -13.58 10.36
N GLY A 310 13.41 -13.18 9.99
CA GLY A 310 14.05 -11.99 10.53
C GLY A 310 13.30 -10.70 10.17
N LEU A 311 12.78 -10.55 8.95
CA LEU A 311 11.97 -9.41 8.53
C LEU A 311 10.60 -9.37 9.25
N VAL A 312 10.00 -10.54 9.49
CA VAL A 312 8.80 -10.67 10.35
C VAL A 312 9.14 -10.21 11.77
N ALA A 313 10.24 -10.70 12.35
CA ALA A 313 10.68 -10.33 13.70
C ALA A 313 11.03 -8.82 13.81
N PHE A 314 11.68 -8.26 12.79
CA PHE A 314 11.98 -6.83 12.68
C PHE A 314 10.70 -5.99 12.80
N SER A 315 9.70 -6.29 11.98
CA SER A 315 8.49 -5.48 11.94
C SER A 315 7.60 -5.67 13.16
N VAL A 316 7.40 -6.90 13.64
CA VAL A 316 6.61 -7.16 14.85
C VAL A 316 7.30 -6.58 16.09
N GLY A 317 8.60 -6.82 16.24
CA GLY A 317 9.38 -6.28 17.36
C GLY A 317 9.44 -4.76 17.35
N GLY A 318 9.65 -4.17 16.18
CA GLY A 318 9.66 -2.72 15.98
C GLY A 318 8.30 -2.10 16.28
N PHE A 319 7.20 -2.72 15.83
CA PHE A 319 5.84 -2.28 16.16
C PHE A 319 5.62 -2.27 17.67
N MET A 320 5.99 -3.35 18.37
CA MET A 320 5.85 -3.45 19.82
C MET A 320 6.64 -2.35 20.55
N LEU A 321 7.90 -2.11 20.14
CA LEU A 321 8.74 -1.07 20.72
C LEU A 321 8.15 0.34 20.50
N LEU A 322 7.76 0.64 19.26
CA LEU A 322 7.26 1.97 18.89
C LEU A 322 5.88 2.23 19.52
N PHE A 323 4.95 1.29 19.39
CA PHE A 323 3.60 1.41 19.96
C PHE A 323 3.64 1.55 21.48
N PHE A 324 4.25 0.60 22.20
CA PHE A 324 4.27 0.66 23.67
C PHE A 324 5.20 1.76 24.20
N GLY A 325 6.22 2.15 23.44
CA GLY A 325 7.07 3.31 23.74
C GLY A 325 6.29 4.63 23.70
N ILE A 326 5.60 4.90 22.59
CA ILE A 326 4.74 6.09 22.44
C ILE A 326 3.60 6.02 23.46
N ARG A 327 2.95 4.87 23.63
CA ARG A 327 1.86 4.69 24.59
C ARG A 327 2.30 5.00 26.02
N ARG A 328 3.50 4.55 26.42
CA ARG A 328 4.08 4.84 27.74
C ARG A 328 4.41 6.33 27.90
N TYR A 329 4.94 6.97 26.85
CA TYR A 329 5.21 8.41 26.84
C TYR A 329 3.93 9.22 27.01
N LEU A 330 2.90 8.86 26.23
CA LEU A 330 1.59 9.48 26.28
C LEU A 330 0.98 9.35 27.67
N ASN A 331 0.99 8.17 28.30
CA ASN A 331 0.50 8.02 29.68
C ASN A 331 1.24 8.94 30.67
N ARG A 332 2.57 8.89 30.71
CA ARG A 332 3.36 9.66 31.68
C ARG A 332 3.18 11.17 31.56
N ASN A 333 3.10 11.69 30.34
CA ASN A 333 3.03 13.14 30.11
C ASN A 333 1.60 13.68 30.09
N MET A 334 0.60 12.80 29.96
CA MET A 334 -0.81 13.18 29.93
C MET A 334 -1.57 12.85 31.23
N GLU A 335 -0.88 12.32 32.24
CA GLU A 335 -1.36 11.98 33.60
C GLU A 335 -1.64 13.20 34.50
N GLY A 336 -1.35 14.42 34.07
CA GLY A 336 -1.46 15.65 34.91
C GLY A 336 -2.72 16.51 34.78
N ALA A 337 -3.67 16.17 33.90
CA ALA A 337 -4.89 16.97 33.70
C ALA A 337 -6.12 16.13 34.03
N GLY A 338 -6.77 16.38 35.17
CA GLY A 338 -7.92 15.61 35.63
C GLY A 338 -9.05 15.57 34.60
N SER A 339 -9.19 14.43 33.91
CA SER A 339 -10.46 13.84 33.45
C SER A 339 -10.19 12.47 32.81
N TYR A 340 -10.74 11.43 33.44
CA TYR A 340 -11.15 10.14 32.88
C TYR A 340 -10.38 9.58 31.67
N PHE A 341 -9.24 8.93 31.95
CA PHE A 341 -8.80 7.74 31.21
C PHE A 341 -9.38 6.44 31.82
N GLY A 342 -10.25 6.57 32.83
CA GLY A 342 -10.96 5.48 33.50
C GLY A 342 -12.34 5.24 32.89
N GLU A 343 -12.59 3.97 32.60
CA GLU A 343 -13.87 3.25 32.53
C GLU A 343 -15.16 4.05 32.23
N VAL A 344 -15.70 3.79 31.04
CA VAL A 344 -17.06 3.25 30.99
C VAL A 344 -16.85 1.77 30.69
N ASP A 345 -17.04 0.91 31.68
CA ASP A 345 -17.07 -0.52 31.39
C ASP A 345 -18.21 -0.73 30.38
N GLY A 346 -18.04 -1.62 29.39
CA GLY A 346 -19.07 -1.85 28.38
C GLY A 346 -20.40 -2.36 28.95
N SER A 347 -20.51 -2.59 30.27
CA SER A 347 -21.76 -2.78 31.02
C SER A 347 -22.52 -1.47 31.21
N ASP A 348 -21.83 -0.36 31.47
CA ASP A 348 -22.44 0.92 31.80
C ASP A 348 -22.96 1.62 30.55
N LEU A 349 -22.38 1.33 29.38
CA LEU A 349 -22.99 1.67 28.08
C LEU A 349 -24.27 0.88 27.85
N ALA A 350 -24.35 -0.38 28.29
CA ALA A 350 -25.58 -1.17 28.19
C ALA A 350 -26.62 -0.70 29.21
N GLU A 351 -26.23 -0.34 30.43
CA GLU A 351 -27.11 0.24 31.44
C GLU A 351 -27.56 1.67 31.07
N ALA A 352 -26.67 2.48 30.48
CA ALA A 352 -27.03 3.80 29.96
C ALA A 352 -27.90 3.71 28.70
N GLU A 353 -27.64 2.77 27.79
CA GLU A 353 -28.54 2.48 26.65
C GLU A 353 -29.90 1.97 27.15
N GLN A 354 -29.93 1.19 28.23
CA GLN A 354 -31.16 0.67 28.81
C GLN A 354 -31.92 1.74 29.59
N GLU A 355 -31.24 2.63 30.33
CA GLU A 355 -31.84 3.81 30.96
C GLU A 355 -32.33 4.84 29.93
N GLU A 356 -31.59 5.09 28.85
CA GLU A 356 -31.95 6.04 27.79
C GLU A 356 -33.11 5.48 26.95
N PHE A 357 -33.12 4.17 26.68
CA PHE A 357 -34.24 3.46 26.05
C PHE A 357 -35.49 3.39 26.96
N GLU A 358 -35.32 3.22 28.27
CA GLU A 358 -36.42 3.27 29.25
C GLU A 358 -36.96 4.70 29.42
N LYS A 359 -36.10 5.73 29.42
CA LYS A 359 -36.49 7.14 29.45
C LYS A 359 -37.19 7.59 28.17
N GLU A 360 -36.72 7.16 26.99
CA GLU A 360 -37.37 7.49 25.71
C GLU A 360 -38.72 6.80 25.52
N ASN A 361 -38.92 5.61 26.12
CA ASN A 361 -40.21 4.90 26.06
C ASN A 361 -41.23 5.37 27.11
N PHE A 362 -40.80 6.01 28.21
CA PHE A 362 -41.71 6.52 29.24
C PHE A 362 -42.30 7.91 28.95
N THR A 363 -41.69 8.69 28.06
CA THR A 363 -42.23 9.99 27.64
C THR A 363 -42.84 9.90 26.25
N GLY A 364 -44.14 9.60 26.24
CA GLY A 364 -44.93 9.31 25.05
C GLY A 364 -44.90 10.33 23.91
N VAL A 365 -45.32 9.83 22.75
CA VAL A 365 -45.68 10.54 21.51
C VAL A 365 -44.50 11.05 20.66
N ARG A 366 -43.42 11.59 21.21
CA ARG A 366 -42.27 12.10 20.38
C ARG A 366 -41.40 11.01 19.75
N GLY A 367 -41.21 9.87 20.41
CA GLY A 367 -40.38 8.76 19.89
C GLY A 367 -40.99 8.08 18.67
N ILE A 368 -42.33 7.96 18.63
CA ILE A 368 -43.06 7.32 17.53
C ILE A 368 -43.05 8.19 16.26
N GLU A 369 -42.96 9.52 16.38
CA GLU A 369 -42.80 10.42 15.24
C GLU A 369 -41.40 10.35 14.60
N LYS A 370 -40.33 10.19 15.40
CA LYS A 370 -38.97 9.95 14.90
C LYS A 370 -38.85 8.60 14.18
N LEU A 371 -39.53 7.56 14.68
CA LEU A 371 -39.60 6.24 14.03
C LEU A 371 -40.36 6.26 12.69
N LYS A 372 -41.33 7.17 12.52
CA LYS A 372 -42.12 7.30 11.28
C LYS A 372 -41.48 8.17 10.20
N LYS A 373 -40.59 9.12 10.55
CA LYS A 373 -39.75 9.82 9.56
C LYS A 373 -38.52 8.96 9.29
N GLY A 374 -38.59 8.19 8.21
CA GLY A 374 -37.59 7.20 7.80
C GLY A 374 -36.15 7.60 8.13
N PHE A 375 -35.44 6.66 8.76
CA PHE A 375 -34.05 6.75 9.23
C PHE A 375 -33.06 7.07 8.10
N TYR A 376 -33.10 8.30 7.59
CA TYR A 376 -31.99 8.90 6.87
C TYR A 376 -31.25 9.80 7.86
N MET A 377 -30.22 9.25 8.51
CA MET A 377 -29.23 10.10 9.16
C MET A 377 -28.55 10.89 8.05
N GLN A 378 -28.68 12.21 8.05
CA GLN A 378 -27.91 13.04 7.14
C GLN A 378 -26.42 12.78 7.42
N PRO A 379 -25.59 12.51 6.40
CA PRO A 379 -24.17 12.21 6.59
C PRO A 379 -23.44 13.32 7.36
N TRP A 380 -23.91 14.57 7.22
CA TRP A 380 -23.35 15.73 7.90
C TRP A 380 -24.42 16.51 8.63
N SER A 381 -24.09 16.99 9.83
CA SER A 381 -24.85 18.08 10.44
C SER A 381 -24.68 19.38 9.63
N SER A 382 -25.58 20.34 9.80
CA SER A 382 -25.48 21.64 9.11
C SER A 382 -24.14 22.32 9.39
N GLU A 383 -23.63 22.24 10.62
CA GLU A 383 -22.32 22.79 10.98
C GLU A 383 -21.16 22.05 10.31
N GLU A 384 -21.15 20.71 10.34
CA GLU A 384 -20.13 19.89 9.69
C GLU A 384 -20.05 20.18 8.19
N TYR A 385 -21.22 20.31 7.54
CA TYR A 385 -21.31 20.67 6.14
C TYR A 385 -20.71 22.05 5.86
N HIS A 386 -20.99 23.06 6.70
CA HIS A 386 -20.38 24.38 6.57
C HIS A 386 -18.86 24.40 6.80
N ILE A 387 -18.36 23.52 7.67
CA ILE A 387 -16.93 23.36 7.90
C ILE A 387 -16.26 22.74 6.67
N LEU A 388 -16.85 21.67 6.10
CA LEU A 388 -16.25 20.85 5.05
C LEU A 388 -16.45 21.41 3.63
N ARG A 389 -17.57 22.10 3.36
CA ARG A 389 -17.99 22.50 2.00
C ARG A 389 -16.91 23.26 1.21
N PHE A 390 -16.38 24.35 1.77
CA PHE A 390 -15.39 25.17 1.06
C PHE A 390 -14.07 24.40 0.83
N PRO A 391 -13.45 23.79 1.86
CA PRO A 391 -12.28 22.92 1.66
C PRO A 391 -12.46 21.83 0.61
N LEU A 392 -13.63 21.16 0.61
CA LEU A 392 -13.93 20.10 -0.33
C LEU A 392 -14.03 20.61 -1.77
N LEU A 393 -14.65 21.77 -1.99
CA LEU A 393 -14.73 22.41 -3.31
C LEU A 393 -13.33 22.79 -3.83
N VAL A 394 -12.43 23.28 -2.96
CA VAL A 394 -11.03 23.55 -3.32
C VAL A 394 -10.31 22.26 -3.72
N GLY A 395 -10.54 21.16 -2.98
CA GLY A 395 -10.02 19.84 -3.32
C GLY A 395 -10.49 19.34 -4.69
N PHE A 396 -11.80 19.45 -4.99
CA PHE A 396 -12.34 19.09 -6.30
C PHE A 396 -11.77 19.94 -7.43
N ALA A 397 -11.65 21.25 -7.23
CA ALA A 397 -11.04 22.15 -8.20
C ALA A 397 -9.57 21.76 -8.49
N ALA A 398 -8.79 21.43 -7.45
CA ALA A 398 -7.42 20.96 -7.61
C ALA A 398 -7.32 19.66 -8.40
N ALA A 399 -8.20 18.69 -8.15
CA ALA A 399 -8.24 17.43 -8.90
C ALA A 399 -8.62 17.61 -10.38
N ILE A 400 -9.53 18.54 -10.68
CA ILE A 400 -9.87 18.91 -12.06
C ILE A 400 -8.67 19.56 -12.74
N LEU A 401 -8.03 20.53 -12.09
CA LEU A 401 -6.84 21.20 -12.64
C LEU A 401 -5.70 20.22 -12.88
N PHE A 402 -5.47 19.27 -11.96
CA PHE A 402 -4.50 18.20 -12.15
C PHE A 402 -4.83 17.35 -13.37
N SER A 403 -6.09 16.96 -13.55
CA SER A 403 -6.52 16.16 -14.71
C SER A 403 -6.26 16.90 -16.03
N VAL A 404 -6.62 18.18 -16.11
CA VAL A 404 -6.37 19.02 -17.29
C VAL A 404 -4.87 19.16 -17.54
N TRP A 405 -4.09 19.37 -16.49
CA TRP A 405 -2.64 19.51 -16.57
C TRP A 405 -1.96 18.24 -17.09
N VAL A 406 -2.34 17.05 -16.59
CA VAL A 406 -1.81 15.76 -17.06
C VAL A 406 -2.08 15.57 -18.54
N TRP A 407 -3.30 15.84 -19.01
CA TRP A 407 -3.63 15.73 -20.45
C TRP A 407 -2.81 16.67 -21.34
N GLY A 408 -2.39 17.81 -20.80
CA GLY A 408 -1.59 18.81 -21.51
C GLY A 408 -0.09 18.54 -21.56
N GLN A 409 0.45 17.52 -20.87
CA GLN A 409 1.90 17.30 -20.85
C GLN A 409 2.39 16.53 -22.08
N SER A 410 3.46 17.04 -22.70
CA SER A 410 4.15 16.40 -23.83
C SER A 410 4.71 15.01 -23.49
N VAL A 411 5.03 14.77 -22.22
CA VAL A 411 5.48 13.45 -21.70
C VAL A 411 4.42 12.36 -21.94
N PHE A 412 3.15 12.74 -22.01
CA PHE A 412 2.03 11.82 -22.27
C PHE A 412 1.48 11.89 -23.69
N ALA A 413 2.05 12.72 -24.57
CA ALA A 413 1.53 12.95 -25.92
C ALA A 413 1.44 11.67 -26.78
N ASN A 414 2.29 10.68 -26.51
CA ASN A 414 2.33 9.39 -27.22
C ASN A 414 1.69 8.24 -26.43
N VAL A 415 0.96 8.56 -25.35
CA VAL A 415 0.43 7.60 -24.38
C VAL A 415 -1.08 7.78 -24.34
N ASP A 416 -1.86 6.83 -24.89
CA ASP A 416 -3.34 6.80 -24.82
C ASP A 416 -3.87 6.83 -23.37
N LEU A 417 -3.93 8.01 -22.77
CA LEU A 417 -4.27 8.16 -21.37
C LEU A 417 -5.79 8.17 -21.22
N SER A 418 -6.35 7.06 -20.73
CA SER A 418 -7.77 6.97 -20.39
C SER A 418 -8.02 7.63 -19.04
N ILE A 419 -9.26 8.12 -18.83
CA ILE A 419 -9.72 8.68 -17.54
C ILE A 419 -9.51 7.69 -16.39
N ALA A 420 -9.65 6.39 -16.67
CA ALA A 420 -9.43 5.32 -15.69
C ALA A 420 -8.03 5.36 -15.06
N ASN A 421 -7.01 5.87 -15.76
CA ASN A 421 -5.64 5.93 -15.26
C ASN A 421 -5.40 7.09 -14.28
N VAL A 422 -6.27 8.11 -14.31
CA VAL A 422 -6.11 9.31 -13.46
C VAL A 422 -7.06 9.25 -12.25
N ILE A 423 -8.21 8.57 -12.37
CA ILE A 423 -9.20 8.40 -11.30
C ILE A 423 -8.57 8.00 -9.95
N PRO A 424 -7.67 7.00 -9.88
CA PRO A 424 -7.01 6.58 -8.64
C PRO A 424 -6.30 7.70 -7.87
N LEU A 425 -5.84 8.75 -8.57
CA LEU A 425 -5.12 9.89 -8.00
C LEU A 425 -6.05 11.04 -7.57
N LEU A 426 -7.29 11.09 -8.07
CA LEU A 426 -8.19 12.21 -7.82
C LEU A 426 -8.61 12.31 -6.35
N TYR A 427 -9.04 11.19 -5.75
CA TYR A 427 -9.48 11.20 -4.36
C TYR A 427 -8.34 11.53 -3.37
N PRO A 428 -7.12 10.96 -3.50
CA PRO A 428 -5.96 11.41 -2.73
C PRO A 428 -5.69 12.91 -2.84
N ILE A 429 -5.77 13.50 -4.04
CA ILE A 429 -5.60 14.94 -4.26
C ILE A 429 -6.69 15.74 -3.52
N ILE A 430 -7.96 15.33 -3.66
CA ILE A 430 -9.08 15.97 -2.95
C ILE A 430 -8.83 15.90 -1.44
N ALA A 431 -8.47 14.73 -0.92
CA ALA A 431 -8.26 14.49 0.50
C ALA A 431 -7.10 15.33 1.07
N VAL A 432 -5.94 15.35 0.41
CA VAL A 432 -4.80 16.14 0.90
C VAL A 432 -5.09 17.64 0.87
N VAL A 433 -5.66 18.16 -0.22
CA VAL A 433 -5.96 19.58 -0.36
C VAL A 433 -7.05 20.00 0.64
N THR A 434 -8.08 19.17 0.82
CA THR A 434 -9.15 19.41 1.79
C THR A 434 -8.60 19.42 3.22
N ALA A 435 -7.78 18.43 3.59
CA ALA A 435 -7.18 18.34 4.91
C ALA A 435 -6.26 19.53 5.21
N VAL A 436 -5.39 19.91 4.25
CA VAL A 436 -4.53 21.08 4.39
C VAL A 436 -5.36 22.35 4.55
N THR A 437 -6.41 22.54 3.73
CA THR A 437 -7.29 23.72 3.81
C THR A 437 -8.04 23.77 5.15
N LEU A 438 -8.49 22.63 5.67
CA LEU A 438 -9.09 22.53 7.01
C LEU A 438 -8.10 22.93 8.10
N CYS A 439 -6.86 22.43 8.05
CA CYS A 439 -5.83 22.80 9.01
C CYS A 439 -5.48 24.30 8.94
N VAL A 440 -5.36 24.85 7.73
CA VAL A 440 -5.10 26.29 7.53
C VAL A 440 -6.25 27.13 8.08
N ARG A 441 -7.51 26.74 7.84
CA ARG A 441 -8.69 27.42 8.40
C ARG A 441 -8.69 27.38 9.93
N ALA A 442 -8.46 26.20 10.52
CA ALA A 442 -8.41 26.03 11.97
C ALA A 442 -7.30 26.91 12.61
N TYR A 443 -6.14 27.03 11.94
CA TYR A 443 -5.01 27.82 12.42
C TYR A 443 -5.18 29.34 12.19
N LEU A 444 -5.45 29.78 10.96
CA LEU A 444 -5.44 31.19 10.60
C LEU A 444 -6.75 31.91 10.92
N VAL A 445 -7.88 31.29 10.63
CA VAL A 445 -9.20 31.94 10.74
C VAL A 445 -9.70 31.86 12.17
N GLU A 446 -9.58 30.69 12.77
CA GLU A 446 -10.19 30.43 14.08
C GLU A 446 -9.18 30.48 15.23
N GLN A 447 -7.88 30.61 14.93
CA GLN A 447 -6.77 30.66 15.90
C GLN A 447 -6.81 29.56 16.96
N THR A 448 -7.34 28.39 16.61
CA THR A 448 -7.58 27.28 17.56
C THR A 448 -6.30 26.55 17.93
N PHE A 449 -5.25 26.64 17.10
CA PHE A 449 -3.95 26.00 17.31
C PHE A 449 -2.91 27.03 17.78
N VAL A 450 -2.84 27.26 19.09
CA VAL A 450 -1.72 28.02 19.67
C VAL A 450 -0.55 27.06 19.88
N LEU A 451 0.45 27.10 18.98
CA LEU A 451 1.67 26.31 19.14
C LEU A 451 2.54 26.92 20.25
N THR A 452 2.90 26.11 21.24
CA THR A 452 3.90 26.45 22.25
C THR A 452 5.26 26.69 21.61
N ARG A 453 6.15 27.41 22.30
CA ARG A 453 7.51 27.69 21.79
C ARG A 453 8.25 26.41 21.40
N ARG A 454 8.09 25.34 22.20
CA ARG A 454 8.65 24.01 21.94
C ARG A 454 8.10 23.41 20.66
N GLU A 455 6.78 23.40 20.48
CA GLU A 455 6.15 22.88 19.27
C GLU A 455 6.53 23.68 18.02
N LYS A 456 6.66 25.01 18.12
CA LYS A 456 7.16 25.83 17.01
C LYS A 456 8.57 25.43 16.60
N THR A 457 9.49 25.31 17.56
CA THR A 457 10.85 24.80 17.27
C THR A 457 10.80 23.41 16.66
N LEU A 458 9.92 22.54 17.14
CA LEU A 458 9.80 21.18 16.65
C LEU A 458 9.23 21.16 15.22
N CYS A 459 8.23 21.98 14.91
CA CYS A 459 7.73 22.18 13.54
C CYS A 459 8.81 22.74 12.61
N VAL A 460 9.64 23.69 13.07
CA VAL A 460 10.76 24.21 12.27
C VAL A 460 11.81 23.13 12.04
N ILE A 461 12.18 22.35 13.06
CA ILE A 461 13.10 21.22 12.93
C ILE A 461 12.53 20.18 11.96
N LEU A 462 11.26 19.80 12.11
CA LEU A 462 10.59 18.87 11.22
C LEU A 462 10.51 19.41 9.79
N PHE A 463 10.27 20.71 9.62
CA PHE A 463 10.26 21.35 8.30
C PHE A 463 11.64 21.34 7.67
N VAL A 464 12.70 21.65 8.43
CA VAL A 464 14.09 21.58 7.96
C VAL A 464 14.49 20.14 7.63
N LEU A 465 14.11 19.17 8.47
CA LEU A 465 14.35 17.75 8.21
C LEU A 465 13.57 17.28 6.98
N ALA A 466 12.31 17.68 6.83
CA ALA A 466 11.51 17.37 5.65
C ALA A 466 12.12 17.99 4.39
N ALA A 467 12.56 19.26 4.46
CA ALA A 467 13.25 19.94 3.38
C ALA A 467 14.60 19.28 3.05
N ALA A 468 15.34 18.81 4.07
CA ALA A 468 16.57 18.05 3.88
C ALA A 468 16.30 16.70 3.23
N CYS A 469 15.29 15.95 3.68
CA CYS A 469 14.84 14.71 3.05
C CYS A 469 14.44 14.96 1.59
N LEU A 470 13.58 15.96 1.32
CA LEU A 470 13.23 16.38 -0.03
C LEU A 470 14.49 16.74 -0.85
N GLY A 471 15.44 17.47 -0.26
CA GLY A 471 16.72 17.80 -0.89
C GLY A 471 17.54 16.55 -1.26
N THR A 472 17.62 15.56 -0.37
CA THR A 472 18.30 14.28 -0.66
C THR A 472 17.56 13.48 -1.73
N PHE A 473 16.23 13.52 -1.77
CA PHE A 473 15.41 12.92 -2.83
C PHE A 473 15.70 13.56 -4.19
N PHE A 474 15.91 14.88 -4.25
CA PHE A 474 16.27 15.59 -5.48
C PHE A 474 17.73 15.38 -5.92
N ALA A 475 18.62 14.96 -5.02
CA ALA A 475 20.06 14.83 -5.26
C ALA A 475 20.52 13.44 -5.74
N GLY A 476 19.61 12.58 -6.23
CA GLY A 476 19.83 11.15 -6.53
C GLY A 476 21.20 10.79 -7.12
N GLY A 477 21.88 9.81 -6.50
CA GLY A 477 23.18 9.29 -6.92
C GLY A 477 23.09 8.29 -8.08
N ALA A 478 24.18 8.12 -8.83
CA ALA A 478 24.25 7.20 -9.95
C ALA A 478 24.32 5.74 -9.48
N SER A 479 23.36 4.90 -9.90
CA SER A 479 23.34 3.46 -9.58
C SER A 479 24.33 2.67 -10.44
N GLN A 480 25.17 1.82 -9.83
CA GLN A 480 26.07 0.89 -10.53
C GLN A 480 25.36 -0.44 -10.86
N MET A 481 25.71 -1.05 -12.00
CA MET A 481 25.11 -2.30 -12.47
C MET A 481 25.62 -3.55 -11.70
N SER A 482 24.70 -4.46 -11.37
CA SER A 482 24.97 -5.80 -10.79
C SER A 482 25.48 -6.81 -11.84
N THR A 483 26.40 -7.70 -11.42
CA THR A 483 27.24 -8.56 -12.30
C THR A 483 26.90 -10.05 -12.32
N ASN A 484 25.84 -10.54 -11.66
CA ASN A 484 25.60 -11.99 -11.55
C ASN A 484 24.51 -12.51 -12.51
N THR A 485 24.86 -13.47 -13.37
CA THR A 485 23.98 -14.18 -14.32
C THR A 485 23.78 -15.65 -13.92
N LEU A 486 22.53 -16.11 -13.89
CA LEU A 486 22.13 -17.52 -13.67
C LEU A 486 21.73 -18.17 -15.01
N ASP A 487 22.22 -19.38 -15.25
CA ASP A 487 21.99 -20.22 -16.44
C ASP A 487 20.56 -20.78 -16.53
N SER A 488 20.00 -20.86 -17.76
CA SER A 488 19.08 -21.96 -18.14
C SER A 488 18.90 -22.09 -19.67
N GLN A 489 18.67 -23.34 -20.08
CA GLN A 489 18.73 -23.96 -21.42
C GLN A 489 17.74 -23.43 -22.50
N PRO A 490 17.98 -23.71 -23.81
CA PRO A 490 17.27 -23.09 -24.93
C PRO A 490 16.00 -23.85 -25.40
N ILE A 491 15.00 -23.11 -25.89
CA ILE A 491 13.83 -23.60 -26.64
C ILE A 491 13.93 -23.16 -28.11
N GLY A 492 13.47 -24.03 -29.02
CA GLY A 492 13.70 -24.01 -30.47
C GLY A 492 13.00 -22.91 -31.29
N VAL A 493 13.57 -22.66 -32.46
CA VAL A 493 13.33 -21.55 -33.39
C VAL A 493 12.39 -22.02 -34.53
N ASP A 494 11.51 -21.11 -34.99
CA ASP A 494 10.63 -21.22 -36.19
C ASP A 494 9.16 -21.65 -36.03
N THR A 495 8.41 -20.99 -35.13
CA THR A 495 6.93 -20.97 -35.14
C THR A 495 6.39 -19.53 -35.11
N PRO A 496 5.12 -19.26 -35.47
CA PRO A 496 4.49 -17.93 -35.31
C PRO A 496 4.56 -17.39 -33.86
N ASP A 497 4.58 -18.29 -32.86
CA ASP A 497 4.84 -17.95 -31.46
C ASP A 497 6.25 -17.42 -31.25
N SER A 498 7.25 -17.94 -31.96
CA SER A 498 8.64 -17.46 -31.89
C SER A 498 8.80 -16.02 -32.39
N GLN A 499 8.03 -15.59 -33.38
CA GLN A 499 8.03 -14.19 -33.83
C GLN A 499 7.36 -13.25 -32.82
N ASN A 500 6.27 -13.67 -32.18
CA ASN A 500 5.63 -12.92 -31.11
C ASN A 500 6.55 -12.79 -29.89
N GLN A 501 7.25 -13.88 -29.54
CA GLN A 501 8.24 -13.88 -28.47
C GLN A 501 9.43 -12.98 -28.80
N ALA A 502 9.96 -13.03 -30.04
CA ALA A 502 11.03 -12.15 -30.49
C ALA A 502 10.61 -10.67 -30.47
N ARG A 503 9.36 -10.35 -30.81
CA ARG A 503 8.80 -9.00 -30.67
C ARG A 503 8.73 -8.53 -29.21
N LEU A 504 8.25 -9.39 -28.31
CA LEU A 504 8.19 -9.07 -26.88
C LEU A 504 9.59 -8.85 -26.30
N LEU A 505 10.53 -9.71 -26.69
CA LEU A 505 11.93 -9.65 -26.29
C LEU A 505 12.62 -8.39 -26.84
N TRP A 506 12.34 -8.03 -28.09
CA TRP A 506 12.79 -6.77 -28.71
C TRP A 506 12.29 -5.56 -27.92
N ASN A 507 10.99 -5.52 -27.64
CA ASN A 507 10.38 -4.40 -26.89
C ASN A 507 10.92 -4.30 -25.46
N ALA A 508 11.25 -5.43 -24.83
CA ALA A 508 11.77 -5.45 -23.47
C ALA A 508 13.27 -5.09 -23.38
N ARG A 509 14.07 -5.42 -24.42
CA ARG A 509 15.54 -5.37 -24.33
C ARG A 509 16.18 -4.42 -25.32
N CYS A 510 15.69 -4.37 -26.56
CA CYS A 510 16.36 -3.67 -27.67
C CYS A 510 15.71 -2.31 -27.98
N ALA A 511 14.40 -2.18 -27.79
CA ALA A 511 13.62 -1.01 -28.20
C ALA A 511 14.03 0.29 -27.46
N THR A 512 14.60 0.19 -26.27
CA THR A 512 15.12 1.34 -25.52
C THR A 512 16.16 2.13 -26.31
N CYS A 513 17.04 1.45 -27.05
CA CYS A 513 18.06 2.09 -27.89
C CYS A 513 17.65 2.11 -29.37
N HIS A 514 17.06 1.02 -29.87
CA HIS A 514 16.77 0.83 -31.29
C HIS A 514 15.36 1.26 -31.72
N GLY A 515 14.49 1.67 -30.79
CA GLY A 515 13.09 1.95 -31.07
C GLY A 515 12.26 0.67 -31.24
N THR A 516 10.95 0.74 -31.01
CA THR A 516 10.04 -0.39 -31.25
C THR A 516 9.87 -0.71 -32.74
N ASP A 517 10.18 0.26 -33.60
CA ASP A 517 10.11 0.22 -35.05
C ASP A 517 11.49 0.08 -35.73
N GLY A 518 12.58 0.01 -34.97
CA GLY A 518 13.94 -0.07 -35.49
C GLY A 518 14.55 1.26 -35.95
N ARG A 519 13.88 2.41 -35.70
CA ARG A 519 14.32 3.74 -36.15
C ARG A 519 15.09 4.56 -35.11
N PHE A 520 15.56 3.93 -34.03
CA PHE A 520 16.21 4.53 -32.86
C PHE A 520 15.28 5.31 -31.94
N ASN A 521 15.58 5.25 -30.65
CA ASN A 521 14.97 6.13 -29.66
C ASN A 521 15.85 7.37 -29.51
N GLU A 522 15.56 8.44 -30.27
CA GLU A 522 16.38 9.66 -30.28
C GLU A 522 16.59 10.28 -28.89
N LYS A 523 15.59 10.19 -28.01
CA LYS A 523 15.64 10.78 -26.67
C LYS A 523 16.62 10.03 -25.76
N PHE A 524 16.54 8.70 -25.73
CA PHE A 524 17.40 7.87 -24.88
C PHE A 524 18.85 7.84 -25.37
N VAL A 525 19.03 7.71 -26.69
CA VAL A 525 20.34 7.58 -27.31
C VAL A 525 21.14 8.86 -27.09
N ARG A 526 20.64 10.04 -27.46
CA ARG A 526 21.41 11.31 -27.33
C ARG A 526 21.95 11.61 -25.91
N GLU A 527 21.32 11.06 -24.88
CA GLU A 527 21.63 11.36 -23.48
C GLU A 527 22.65 10.38 -22.87
N PHE A 528 22.67 9.10 -23.30
CA PHE A 528 23.48 8.06 -22.65
C PHE A 528 24.42 7.27 -23.58
N TYR A 529 24.20 7.26 -24.90
CA TYR A 529 24.95 6.44 -25.85
C TYR A 529 25.06 7.09 -27.26
N PRO A 530 26.12 6.89 -28.05
CA PRO A 530 26.12 7.39 -29.42
C PRO A 530 25.05 6.71 -30.29
N VAL A 531 24.61 7.42 -31.33
CA VAL A 531 23.56 6.96 -32.24
C VAL A 531 23.90 5.60 -32.83
N PRO A 532 23.13 4.54 -32.54
CA PRO A 532 23.33 3.25 -33.18
C PRO A 532 23.06 3.38 -34.68
N GLN A 533 23.69 2.52 -35.48
CA GLN A 533 23.60 2.63 -36.93
C GLN A 533 22.28 2.05 -37.44
N LYS A 534 21.67 2.69 -38.47
CA LYS A 534 20.38 2.31 -39.08
C LYS A 534 20.26 0.81 -39.35
N LEU A 535 19.15 0.22 -38.91
CA LEU A 535 18.76 -1.13 -39.32
C LEU A 535 18.38 -1.06 -40.80
N ASP A 536 19.25 -1.61 -41.64
CA ASP A 536 19.11 -1.65 -43.09
C ASP A 536 19.34 -3.09 -43.56
N ILE A 537 18.52 -3.57 -44.48
CA ILE A 537 18.49 -4.98 -44.88
C ILE A 537 19.81 -5.40 -45.54
N LEU A 538 20.33 -4.57 -46.45
CA LEU A 538 21.61 -4.79 -47.13
C LEU A 538 22.76 -4.95 -46.14
N ARG A 539 22.70 -4.17 -45.06
CA ARG A 539 23.70 -4.20 -44.01
C ARG A 539 23.56 -5.43 -43.13
N LEU A 540 22.34 -5.78 -42.71
CA LEU A 540 22.10 -6.98 -41.91
C LEU A 540 22.59 -8.23 -42.65
N ASP A 541 22.36 -8.30 -43.95
CA ASP A 541 22.81 -9.40 -44.79
C ASP A 541 24.33 -9.40 -45.00
N SER A 542 24.96 -8.23 -45.13
CA SER A 542 26.43 -8.12 -45.22
C SER A 542 27.17 -8.61 -43.96
N LEU A 543 26.53 -8.52 -42.80
CA LEU A 543 27.12 -8.92 -41.52
C LEU A 543 26.90 -10.41 -41.26
N GLY A 544 25.80 -10.99 -41.74
CA GLY A 544 25.42 -12.38 -41.52
C GLY A 544 24.82 -12.62 -40.14
N ALA A 545 23.93 -13.62 -40.05
CA ALA A 545 23.17 -13.91 -38.83
C ALA A 545 24.09 -14.26 -37.64
N ASP A 546 25.12 -15.08 -37.86
CA ASP A 546 26.05 -15.50 -36.80
C ASP A 546 26.86 -14.33 -36.21
N SER A 547 27.22 -13.36 -37.05
CA SER A 547 27.93 -12.15 -36.61
C SER A 547 27.01 -11.26 -35.80
N LEU A 548 25.77 -11.09 -36.24
CA LEU A 548 24.76 -10.31 -35.53
C LEU A 548 24.39 -10.95 -34.19
N VAL A 549 24.26 -12.28 -34.13
CA VAL A 549 24.08 -13.03 -32.87
C VAL A 549 25.26 -12.77 -31.94
N LYS A 550 26.51 -12.84 -32.43
CA LYS A 550 27.70 -12.51 -31.63
C LYS A 550 27.71 -11.06 -31.15
N VAL A 551 27.23 -10.10 -31.95
CA VAL A 551 27.12 -8.69 -31.56
C VAL A 551 26.05 -8.50 -30.48
N ILE A 552 24.90 -9.16 -30.60
CA ILE A 552 23.85 -9.13 -29.57
C ILE A 552 24.39 -9.74 -28.27
N LEU A 553 24.99 -10.91 -28.34
CA LEU A 553 25.47 -11.61 -27.15
C LEU A 553 26.68 -10.88 -26.53
N ASN A 554 27.72 -10.62 -27.29
CA ASN A 554 28.98 -10.11 -26.74
C ASN A 554 29.05 -8.57 -26.70
N GLY A 555 28.03 -7.89 -27.21
CA GLY A 555 28.04 -6.43 -27.37
C GLY A 555 28.99 -5.99 -28.48
N ARG A 556 28.90 -4.71 -28.85
CA ARG A 556 29.86 -4.08 -29.77
C ARG A 556 29.86 -2.57 -29.59
N GLY A 557 31.04 -2.02 -29.33
CA GLY A 557 31.19 -0.60 -29.03
C GLY A 557 30.39 -0.23 -27.78
N ASN A 558 29.37 0.60 -27.97
CA ASN A 558 28.48 1.08 -26.90
C ASN A 558 27.19 0.27 -26.75
N MET A 559 27.02 -0.78 -27.55
CA MET A 559 25.93 -1.73 -27.37
C MET A 559 26.29 -2.72 -26.27
N ASN A 560 25.49 -2.74 -25.20
CA ASN A 560 25.67 -3.66 -24.08
C ASN A 560 25.61 -5.13 -24.53
N PRO A 561 26.46 -6.00 -23.95
CA PRO A 561 26.35 -7.42 -24.18
C PRO A 561 25.07 -7.98 -23.56
N TYR A 562 24.41 -8.89 -24.28
CA TYR A 562 23.27 -9.68 -23.79
C TYR A 562 23.64 -11.13 -23.50
N VAL A 563 24.93 -11.48 -23.48
CA VAL A 563 25.42 -12.78 -23.03
C VAL A 563 24.95 -13.03 -21.60
N GLY A 564 24.39 -14.21 -21.35
CA GLY A 564 23.76 -14.57 -20.07
C GLY A 564 22.39 -13.93 -19.81
N ARG A 565 21.89 -13.06 -20.69
CA ARG A 565 20.53 -12.49 -20.64
C ARG A 565 19.63 -13.00 -21.76
N LEU A 566 20.25 -13.38 -22.87
CA LEU A 566 19.63 -13.97 -24.04
C LEU A 566 20.36 -15.28 -24.34
N THR A 567 19.59 -16.32 -24.63
CA THR A 567 20.12 -17.53 -25.21
C THR A 567 20.55 -17.29 -26.67
N PRO A 568 21.48 -18.08 -27.23
CA PRO A 568 21.84 -17.97 -28.65
C PRO A 568 20.64 -18.12 -29.59
N SER A 569 19.64 -18.95 -29.23
CA SER A 569 18.41 -19.11 -30.00
C SER A 569 17.51 -17.88 -29.92
N GLU A 570 17.40 -17.25 -28.76
CA GLU A 570 16.67 -15.98 -28.62
C GLU A 570 17.38 -14.83 -29.35
N ALA A 571 18.72 -14.79 -29.31
CA ALA A 571 19.49 -13.83 -30.08
C ALA A 571 19.29 -14.02 -31.58
N LEU A 572 19.26 -15.27 -32.06
CA LEU A 572 18.92 -15.58 -33.45
C LEU A 572 17.48 -15.18 -33.79
N GLY A 573 16.54 -15.41 -32.88
CA GLY A 573 15.16 -14.95 -33.00
C GLY A 573 15.05 -13.42 -33.12
N LEU A 574 15.87 -12.69 -32.35
CA LEU A 574 15.97 -11.23 -32.48
C LEU A 574 16.59 -10.80 -33.80
N VAL A 575 17.62 -11.50 -34.30
CA VAL A 575 18.19 -11.21 -35.64
C VAL A 575 17.15 -11.39 -36.73
N ASN A 576 16.35 -12.46 -36.66
CA ASN A 576 15.26 -12.70 -37.60
C ASN A 576 14.19 -11.59 -37.46
N TYR A 577 13.85 -11.20 -36.24
CA TYR A 577 12.90 -10.11 -36.02
C TYR A 577 13.43 -8.75 -36.52
N MET A 578 14.73 -8.46 -36.35
CA MET A 578 15.38 -7.26 -36.88
C MET A 578 15.27 -7.18 -38.40
N ARG A 579 15.40 -8.31 -39.10
CA ARG A 579 15.16 -8.37 -40.55
C ARG A 579 13.72 -7.98 -40.90
N THR A 580 12.72 -8.48 -40.18
CA THR A 580 11.32 -8.09 -40.41
C THR A 580 11.06 -6.59 -40.18
N LEU A 581 11.78 -5.97 -39.23
CA LEU A 581 11.70 -4.52 -38.99
C LEU A 581 12.38 -3.74 -40.14
N ALA A 582 13.54 -4.22 -40.60
CA ALA A 582 14.27 -3.61 -41.72
C ALA A 582 13.45 -3.67 -43.02
N GLU A 583 12.83 -4.81 -43.34
CA GLU A 583 11.94 -4.99 -44.51
C GLU A 583 10.75 -4.03 -44.49
N LYS A 584 10.13 -3.83 -43.32
CA LYS A 584 9.03 -2.87 -43.15
C LYS A 584 9.46 -1.42 -43.29
N SER A 585 10.75 -1.14 -43.11
CA SER A 585 11.33 0.20 -43.16
C SER A 585 11.91 0.58 -44.53
N ALA A 586 11.97 -0.36 -45.48
CA ALA A 586 12.49 -0.13 -46.83
C ALA A 586 11.56 0.78 -47.66
N PRO A 587 12.10 1.76 -48.42
CA PRO A 587 11.31 2.59 -49.32
C PRO A 587 10.68 1.74 -50.44
N GLU A 588 9.47 2.11 -50.90
CA GLU A 588 8.71 1.37 -51.93
C GLU A 588 9.51 1.10 -53.21
N SER A 589 10.51 1.92 -53.53
CA SER A 589 11.40 1.73 -54.70
C SER A 589 12.30 0.49 -54.62
N ALA A 590 12.42 -0.17 -53.46
CA ALA A 590 13.19 -1.40 -53.29
C ALA A 590 12.32 -2.68 -53.36
N LYS A 591 10.99 -2.55 -53.44
CA LYS A 591 10.06 -3.69 -53.53
C LYS A 591 9.79 -4.17 -54.96
N GLU A 592 10.32 -3.47 -55.97
CA GLU A 592 10.11 -3.78 -57.40
C GLU A 592 11.34 -4.41 -58.09
N ALA A 593 12.37 -4.79 -57.34
CA ALA A 593 13.59 -5.43 -57.88
C ALA A 593 13.72 -6.91 -57.49
N GLU A 594 12.59 -7.62 -57.38
CA GLU A 594 12.55 -9.08 -57.23
C GLU A 594 11.74 -9.73 -58.36
#